data_AF-A0A355R9M8-F1
#
_entry.id   AF-A0A355R9M8-F1
#
_cell.length_a   1.000
_cell.length_b   1.000
_cell.length_c   1.000
_cell.angle_alpha   90.00
_cell.angle_beta   90.00
_cell.angle_gamma   90.00
#
_symmetry.space_group_name_H-M   'P 1'
#
loop_
_entity.id
_entity.type
_entity.pdbx_description
1 polymer ?
#
loop_
_entity_poly.entity_id
_entity_poly.type
_entity_poly.pdbx_seq_one_letter_code
_entity_poly.pdbx_strand_id
1 'polypeptide(L)'
;REHGEYVLFCRERNPERELWDGLRAGQEGAVRDFGADDAFPITDIDEILPGLIEGRERVYSAMGSNPEFDRRLMDWINVIRSKARLGAQPPNEFVALDHLLHDMRLYKSAAEVKVMRAAADISARAHVRAMQACRAGLHEYSLEAELDYEFRKGGAKMPAYGSIVAAGRNGCILHYQQNDAPLKDG
;
A
#
# COMPACT_ATOMS: atom_id res chain seq x y z
N ARG A 1 -6.40 -7.51 25.52
CA ARG A 1 -5.40 -7.51 26.62
C ARG A 1 -4.69 -6.19 26.40
N GLU A 2 -4.59 -5.33 27.42
CA GLU A 2 -4.08 -3.96 27.23
C GLU A 2 -2.63 -3.90 26.72
N HIS A 3 -1.84 -4.95 26.97
CA HIS A 3 -0.60 -5.27 26.23
C HIS A 3 -0.86 -6.37 25.19
N GLY A 4 -0.39 -6.15 23.95
CA GLY A 4 -0.46 -7.11 22.84
C GLY A 4 -1.68 -6.92 21.92
N GLU A 5 -2.16 -5.68 21.76
CA GLU A 5 -3.26 -5.37 20.83
C GLU A 5 -2.74 -5.14 19.41
N TYR A 6 -1.51 -4.63 19.28
CA TYR A 6 -0.82 -4.49 18.00
C TYR A 6 0.42 -5.40 17.92
N VAL A 7 0.27 -6.53 17.22
CA VAL A 7 1.36 -7.47 16.91
C VAL A 7 1.78 -7.33 15.45
N LEU A 8 3.09 -7.22 15.19
CA LEU A 8 3.63 -7.12 13.83
C LEU A 8 4.58 -8.27 13.47
N PHE A 9 4.25 -9.03 12.43
CA PHE A 9 5.16 -10.00 11.82
C PHE A 9 5.96 -9.33 10.70
N CYS A 10 7.28 -9.29 10.82
CA CYS A 10 8.13 -8.58 9.86
C CYS A 10 9.45 -9.31 9.59
N ARG A 11 10.19 -8.86 8.55
CA ARG A 11 11.50 -9.43 8.23
C ARG A 11 12.50 -9.10 9.33
N GLU A 12 13.24 -10.12 9.76
CA GLU A 12 14.40 -9.95 10.62
C GLU A 12 15.52 -9.16 9.95
N ARG A 13 16.37 -8.58 10.79
CA ARG A 13 17.64 -8.01 10.36
C ARG A 13 18.50 -9.11 9.75
N ASN A 14 19.10 -8.82 8.60
CA ASN A 14 20.00 -9.76 7.94
C ASN A 14 21.12 -8.96 7.26
N PRO A 15 22.33 -8.92 7.83
CA PRO A 15 23.41 -8.07 7.33
C PRO A 15 23.76 -8.32 5.87
N GLU A 16 23.76 -9.58 5.43
CA GLU A 16 24.04 -9.92 4.04
C GLU A 16 22.96 -9.35 3.12
N ARG A 17 21.67 -9.55 3.42
CA ARG A 17 20.58 -9.01 2.59
C ARG A 17 20.49 -7.49 2.65
N GLU A 18 20.78 -6.89 3.79
CA GLU A 18 20.75 -5.45 3.97
C GLU A 18 21.86 -4.74 3.19
N LEU A 19 22.97 -5.42 2.92
CA LEU A 19 24.01 -4.94 2.03
C LEU A 19 23.50 -4.77 0.58
N TRP A 20 22.57 -5.61 0.14
CA TRP A 20 22.02 -5.58 -1.23
C TRP A 20 20.77 -4.74 -1.36
N ASP A 21 19.81 -4.92 -0.44
CA ASP A 21 18.43 -4.42 -0.60
C ASP A 21 18.11 -3.21 0.29
N GLY A 22 19.04 -2.85 1.19
CA GLY A 22 18.86 -1.80 2.19
C GLY A 22 18.37 -2.29 3.55
N LEU A 23 18.39 -1.39 4.52
CA LEU A 23 18.12 -1.68 5.94
C LEU A 23 16.68 -2.16 6.17
N ARG A 24 16.54 -3.09 7.12
CA ARG A 24 15.25 -3.55 7.64
C ARG A 24 15.03 -2.98 9.03
N ALA A 25 13.77 -2.76 9.42
CA ALA A 25 13.45 -2.36 10.79
C ALA A 25 13.85 -3.45 11.80
N GLY A 26 13.60 -4.72 11.45
CA GLY A 26 13.66 -5.82 12.41
C GLY A 26 12.56 -5.72 13.47
N GLN A 27 12.54 -6.66 14.39
CA GLN A 27 11.54 -6.74 15.46
C GLN A 27 11.70 -5.58 16.45
N GLU A 28 12.95 -5.27 16.84
CA GLU A 28 13.23 -4.12 17.70
C GLU A 28 12.81 -2.78 17.06
N GLY A 29 13.07 -2.61 15.76
CA GLY A 29 12.64 -1.43 15.02
C GLY A 29 11.12 -1.36 14.83
N ALA A 30 10.45 -2.50 14.67
CA ALA A 30 8.98 -2.56 14.62
C ALA A 30 8.34 -2.02 15.91
N VAL A 31 8.86 -2.41 17.07
CA VAL A 31 8.39 -1.90 18.37
C VAL A 31 8.75 -0.42 18.53
N ARG A 32 10.02 -0.06 18.33
CA ARG A 32 10.52 1.30 18.59
C ARG A 32 9.96 2.35 17.64
N ASP A 33 9.98 2.07 16.33
CA ASP A 33 9.73 3.08 15.29
C ASP A 33 8.29 3.04 14.75
N PHE A 34 7.60 1.91 14.88
CA PHE A 34 6.22 1.72 14.40
C PHE A 34 5.20 1.51 15.52
N GLY A 35 5.64 1.43 16.77
CA GLY A 35 4.76 1.36 17.94
C GLY A 35 4.02 0.04 18.10
N ALA A 36 4.57 -1.07 17.58
CA ALA A 36 4.05 -2.40 17.86
C ALA A 36 4.25 -2.75 19.34
N ASP A 37 3.27 -3.42 19.95
CA ASP A 37 3.42 -3.95 21.32
C ASP A 37 4.39 -5.13 21.32
N ASP A 38 4.25 -6.02 20.33
CA ASP A 38 5.10 -7.18 20.11
C ASP A 38 5.41 -7.33 18.61
N ALA A 39 6.60 -7.84 18.30
CA ALA A 39 7.00 -8.13 16.92
C ALA A 39 7.73 -9.46 16.80
N PHE A 40 7.42 -10.21 15.73
CA PHE A 40 7.98 -11.54 15.48
C PHE A 40 8.56 -11.65 14.06
N PRO A 41 9.49 -12.59 13.81
CA PRO A 41 9.92 -12.95 12.46
C PRO A 41 8.73 -13.38 11.60
N ILE A 42 8.67 -12.87 10.36
CA ILE A 42 7.64 -13.25 9.40
C ILE A 42 7.71 -14.74 9.00
N THR A 43 8.85 -15.39 9.20
CA THR A 43 9.04 -16.84 9.00
C THR A 43 8.28 -17.66 10.03
N ASP A 44 8.04 -17.12 11.22
CA ASP A 44 7.48 -17.85 12.36
C ASP A 44 5.96 -17.65 12.46
N ILE A 45 5.37 -16.91 11.51
CA ILE A 45 3.94 -16.57 11.49
C ILE A 45 3.05 -17.82 11.49
N ASP A 46 3.45 -18.90 10.80
CA ASP A 46 2.67 -20.13 10.73
C ASP A 46 2.66 -20.91 12.05
N GLU A 47 3.65 -20.65 12.92
CA GLU A 47 3.76 -21.28 14.25
C GLU A 47 3.03 -20.45 15.32
N ILE A 48 3.12 -19.12 15.23
CA ILE A 48 2.64 -18.21 16.27
C ILE A 48 1.18 -17.78 16.04
N LEU A 49 0.83 -17.38 14.81
CA LEU A 49 -0.47 -16.76 14.51
C LEU A 49 -1.67 -17.68 14.81
N PRO A 50 -1.64 -19.00 14.58
CA PRO A 50 -2.72 -19.88 15.00
C PRO A 50 -3.03 -19.78 16.50
N GLY A 51 -2.01 -19.66 17.34
CA GLY A 51 -2.19 -19.50 18.79
C GLY A 51 -2.78 -18.14 19.19
N LEU A 52 -2.56 -17.08 18.40
CA LEU A 52 -3.17 -15.77 18.62
C LEU A 52 -4.66 -15.73 18.21
N ILE A 53 -5.01 -16.53 17.20
CA ILE A 53 -6.38 -16.69 16.68
C ILE A 53 -7.20 -17.64 17.56
N GLU A 54 -6.58 -18.64 18.18
CA GLU A 54 -7.25 -19.58 19.06
C GLU A 54 -8.02 -18.87 20.19
N GLY A 55 -9.27 -19.27 20.40
CA GLY A 55 -10.15 -18.69 21.42
C GLY A 55 -10.74 -17.32 21.05
N ARG A 56 -10.51 -16.81 19.84
CA ARG A 56 -11.19 -15.60 19.32
C ARG A 56 -12.52 -15.96 18.69
N GLU A 57 -13.53 -15.14 18.89
CA GLU A 57 -14.85 -15.34 18.29
C GLU A 57 -14.86 -15.00 16.79
N ARG A 58 -14.17 -13.91 16.42
CA ARG A 58 -14.16 -13.31 15.09
C ARG A 58 -12.76 -13.10 14.56
N VAL A 59 -12.58 -13.33 13.26
CA VAL A 59 -11.41 -12.89 12.51
C VAL A 59 -11.84 -11.91 11.44
N TYR A 60 -11.27 -10.71 11.45
CA TYR A 60 -11.49 -9.68 10.43
C TYR A 60 -10.38 -9.78 9.39
N SER A 61 -10.74 -9.95 8.12
CA SER A 61 -9.79 -10.02 7.00
C SER A 61 -10.41 -9.44 5.73
N ALA A 62 -9.58 -8.96 4.82
CA ALA A 62 -9.98 -8.51 3.49
C ALA A 62 -10.18 -9.71 2.53
N MET A 63 -11.15 -10.58 2.85
CA MET A 63 -11.38 -11.83 2.14
C MET A 63 -11.62 -11.61 0.64
N GLY A 64 -10.94 -12.39 -0.20
CA GLY A 64 -10.99 -12.28 -1.66
C GLY A 64 -10.03 -11.24 -2.26
N SER A 65 -9.43 -10.37 -1.45
CA SER A 65 -8.47 -9.37 -1.93
C SER A 65 -7.09 -9.98 -2.24
N ASN A 66 -6.70 -11.04 -1.53
CA ASN A 66 -5.46 -11.77 -1.77
C ASN A 66 -5.68 -13.28 -1.62
N PRO A 67 -5.85 -14.02 -2.74
CA PRO A 67 -6.12 -15.46 -2.71
C PRO A 67 -5.03 -16.31 -2.04
N GLU A 68 -3.76 -15.85 -2.07
CA GLU A 68 -2.67 -16.54 -1.40
C GLU A 68 -2.79 -16.38 0.13
N PHE A 69 -3.07 -15.17 0.59
CA PHE A 69 -3.29 -14.90 2.01
C PHE A 69 -4.53 -15.61 2.54
N ASP A 70 -5.63 -15.62 1.76
CA ASP A 70 -6.86 -16.33 2.13
C ASP A 70 -6.60 -17.83 2.36
N ARG A 71 -5.76 -18.44 1.52
CA ARG A 71 -5.35 -19.84 1.69
C ARG A 71 -4.58 -20.04 2.99
N ARG A 72 -3.58 -19.19 3.26
CA ARG A 72 -2.79 -19.25 4.51
C ARG A 72 -3.66 -19.06 5.75
N LEU A 73 -4.62 -18.14 5.70
CA LEU A 73 -5.58 -17.93 6.77
C LEU A 73 -6.38 -19.21 7.04
N MET A 74 -6.89 -19.85 5.98
CA MET A 74 -7.61 -21.13 6.13
C MET A 74 -6.71 -22.25 6.66
N ASP A 75 -5.43 -22.29 6.29
CA ASP A 75 -4.46 -23.25 6.82
C ASP A 75 -4.27 -23.06 8.34
N TRP A 76 -4.12 -21.83 8.82
CA TRP A 76 -4.03 -21.54 10.27
C TRP A 76 -5.29 -21.97 11.02
N ILE A 77 -6.47 -21.73 10.44
CA ILE A 77 -7.75 -22.18 11.02
C ILE A 77 -7.82 -23.70 11.08
N ASN A 78 -7.35 -24.40 10.04
CA ASN A 78 -7.29 -25.86 10.01
C ASN A 78 -6.32 -26.41 11.05
N VAL A 79 -5.18 -25.75 11.29
CA VAL A 79 -4.25 -26.09 12.38
C VAL A 79 -4.96 -26.04 13.73
N ILE A 80 -5.73 -24.99 14.03
CA ILE A 80 -6.50 -24.87 15.28
C ILE A 80 -7.56 -25.97 15.38
N ARG A 81 -8.33 -26.19 14.30
CA ARG A 81 -9.36 -27.26 14.23
C ARG A 81 -8.78 -28.65 14.48
N SER A 82 -7.57 -28.93 14.01
CA SER A 82 -6.90 -30.22 14.24
C SER A 82 -6.63 -30.49 15.72
N LYS A 83 -6.50 -29.44 16.52
CA LYS A 83 -6.27 -29.49 17.97
C LYS A 83 -7.56 -29.44 18.80
N ALA A 84 -8.75 -29.51 18.18
CA ALA A 84 -10.03 -29.44 18.88
C ALA A 84 -10.19 -30.52 19.97
N ARG A 85 -9.59 -31.71 19.77
CA ARG A 85 -9.57 -32.79 20.79
C ARG A 85 -8.81 -32.42 22.07
N LEU A 86 -7.90 -31.45 21.98
CA LEU A 86 -7.13 -30.90 23.10
C LEU A 86 -7.83 -29.68 23.73
N GLY A 87 -9.04 -29.33 23.28
CA GLY A 87 -9.82 -28.20 23.78
C GLY A 87 -9.64 -26.90 23.00
N ALA A 88 -8.85 -26.88 21.92
CA ALA A 88 -8.64 -25.68 21.11
C ALA A 88 -9.95 -25.22 20.44
N GLN A 89 -10.20 -23.91 20.48
CA GLN A 89 -11.43 -23.30 19.95
C GLN A 89 -11.10 -22.43 18.73
N PRO A 90 -11.43 -22.89 17.50
CA PRO A 90 -11.29 -22.06 16.31
C PRO A 90 -12.37 -20.96 16.29
N PRO A 91 -12.11 -19.82 15.62
CA PRO A 91 -13.13 -18.80 15.41
C PRO A 91 -14.24 -19.33 14.50
N ASN A 92 -15.46 -18.88 14.77
CA ASN A 92 -16.66 -19.29 14.05
C ASN A 92 -17.15 -18.22 13.06
N GLU A 93 -16.68 -16.99 13.20
CA GLU A 93 -17.09 -15.86 12.38
C GLU A 93 -15.89 -15.25 11.63
N PHE A 94 -16.06 -15.07 10.32
CA PHE A 94 -15.12 -14.35 9.46
C PHE A 94 -15.83 -13.12 8.91
N VAL A 95 -15.26 -11.95 9.17
CA VAL A 95 -15.88 -10.68 8.85
C VAL A 95 -15.03 -9.93 7.83
N ALA A 96 -15.67 -9.41 6.79
CA ALA A 96 -14.99 -8.59 5.79
C ALA A 96 -14.53 -7.27 6.43
N LEU A 97 -13.22 -7.11 6.59
CA LEU A 97 -12.60 -5.93 7.21
C LEU A 97 -12.87 -4.64 6.39
N ASP A 98 -12.95 -4.79 5.06
CA ASP A 98 -13.01 -3.68 4.12
C ASP A 98 -14.20 -2.75 4.37
N HIS A 99 -15.35 -3.26 4.81
CA HIS A 99 -16.52 -2.42 5.09
C HIS A 99 -16.24 -1.38 6.18
N LEU A 100 -15.59 -1.80 7.26
CA LEU A 100 -15.26 -0.91 8.37
C LEU A 100 -14.08 0.00 7.99
N LEU A 101 -13.03 -0.59 7.42
CA LEU A 101 -11.80 0.14 7.11
C LEU A 101 -12.01 1.16 5.98
N HIS A 102 -12.85 0.88 4.99
CA HIS A 102 -13.16 1.83 3.91
C HIS A 102 -14.04 2.97 4.38
N ASP A 103 -14.99 2.73 5.29
CA ASP A 103 -15.77 3.81 5.90
C ASP A 103 -14.86 4.74 6.71
N MET A 104 -13.94 4.19 7.51
CA MET A 104 -12.91 5.00 8.19
C MET A 104 -12.06 5.81 7.19
N ARG A 105 -11.60 5.19 6.10
CA ARG A 105 -10.80 5.85 5.06
C ARG A 105 -11.59 6.91 4.29
N LEU A 106 -12.93 6.88 4.30
CA LEU A 106 -13.76 7.88 3.62
C LEU A 106 -13.59 9.26 4.27
N TYR A 107 -13.59 9.31 5.60
CA TYR A 107 -13.49 10.53 6.39
C TYR A 107 -12.04 10.86 6.72
N LYS A 108 -11.50 11.90 6.08
CA LYS A 108 -10.08 12.29 6.26
C LYS A 108 -9.88 13.06 7.55
N SER A 109 -8.86 12.67 8.31
CA SER A 109 -8.33 13.45 9.41
C SER A 109 -7.69 14.76 8.92
N ALA A 110 -7.52 15.72 9.82
CA ALA A 110 -6.83 16.97 9.49
C ALA A 110 -5.38 16.75 9.04
N ALA A 111 -4.70 15.70 9.52
CA ALA A 111 -3.36 15.34 9.09
C ALA A 111 -3.35 14.81 7.65
N GLU A 112 -4.28 13.92 7.29
CA GLU A 112 -4.42 13.41 5.92
C GLU A 112 -4.75 14.53 4.93
N VAL A 113 -5.65 15.45 5.28
CA VAL A 113 -5.97 16.61 4.43
C VAL A 113 -4.74 17.49 4.18
N LYS A 114 -3.85 17.64 5.16
CA LYS A 114 -2.58 18.38 4.97
C LYS A 114 -1.67 17.67 3.96
N VAL A 115 -1.54 16.35 4.04
CA VAL A 115 -0.76 15.56 3.08
C VAL A 115 -1.37 15.65 1.68
N MET A 116 -2.70 15.50 1.56
CA MET A 116 -3.41 15.65 0.30
C MET A 116 -3.24 17.04 -0.33
N ARG A 117 -3.25 18.10 0.48
CA ARG A 117 -2.97 19.47 0.01
C ARG A 117 -1.56 19.58 -0.54
N ALA A 118 -0.56 19.06 0.16
CA ALA A 118 0.82 19.07 -0.33
C ALA A 118 0.97 18.29 -1.64
N ALA A 119 0.31 17.13 -1.78
CA ALA A 119 0.27 16.36 -3.02
C ALA A 119 -0.36 17.18 -4.16
N ALA A 120 -1.51 17.83 -3.91
CA ALA A 120 -2.16 18.69 -4.90
C ALA A 120 -1.29 19.89 -5.30
N ASP A 121 -0.58 20.52 -4.37
CA ASP A 121 0.33 21.63 -4.66
C ASP A 121 1.51 21.19 -5.54
N ILE A 122 2.07 20.00 -5.29
CA ILE A 122 3.09 19.39 -6.15
C ILE A 122 2.52 19.16 -7.55
N SER A 123 1.33 18.56 -7.65
CA SER A 123 0.69 18.28 -8.93
C SER A 123 0.34 19.55 -9.71
N ALA A 124 -0.12 20.60 -9.05
CA ALA A 124 -0.41 21.88 -9.68
C ALA A 124 0.86 22.50 -10.29
N ARG A 125 1.99 22.49 -9.57
CA ARG A 125 3.26 22.97 -10.12
C ARG A 125 3.73 22.17 -11.33
N ALA A 126 3.57 20.84 -11.28
CA ALA A 126 3.89 19.96 -12.40
C ALA A 126 3.06 20.31 -13.65
N HIS A 127 1.75 20.51 -13.50
CA HIS A 127 0.89 20.94 -14.61
C HIS A 127 1.29 22.33 -15.15
N VAL A 128 1.59 23.30 -14.28
CA VAL A 128 2.07 24.63 -14.69
C VAL A 128 3.38 24.51 -15.49
N ARG A 129 4.30 23.66 -15.05
CA ARG A 129 5.56 23.43 -15.76
C ARG A 129 5.34 22.77 -17.12
N ALA A 130 4.47 21.78 -17.21
CA ALA A 130 4.10 21.18 -18.49
C ALA A 130 3.51 22.23 -19.46
N MET A 131 2.65 23.15 -18.97
CA MET A 131 2.15 24.27 -19.79
C MET A 131 3.27 25.19 -20.27
N GLN A 132 4.24 25.52 -19.40
CA GLN A 132 5.38 26.37 -19.75
C GLN A 132 6.34 25.73 -20.75
N ALA A 133 6.51 24.41 -20.69
CA ALA A 133 7.38 23.64 -21.58
C ALA A 133 6.71 23.31 -22.93
N CYS A 134 5.38 23.30 -22.99
CA CYS A 134 4.61 22.90 -24.16
C CYS A 134 4.90 23.79 -25.37
N ARG A 135 5.24 23.13 -26.49
CA ARG A 135 5.42 23.76 -27.80
C ARG A 135 5.29 22.72 -28.90
N ALA A 136 4.84 23.15 -30.08
CA ALA A 136 4.80 22.31 -31.27
C ALA A 136 6.19 21.72 -31.59
N GLY A 137 6.22 20.49 -32.09
CA GLY A 137 7.43 19.75 -32.42
C GLY A 137 8.00 18.88 -31.28
N LEU A 138 7.51 19.03 -30.05
CA LEU A 138 7.72 18.04 -28.99
C LEU A 138 6.82 16.82 -29.20
N HIS A 139 6.94 15.82 -28.34
CA HIS A 139 5.98 14.73 -28.22
C HIS A 139 5.26 14.80 -26.87
N GLU A 140 4.12 14.13 -26.75
CA GLU A 140 3.36 14.03 -25.50
C GLU A 140 4.22 13.54 -24.32
N TYR A 141 5.07 12.52 -24.51
CA TYR A 141 5.99 12.04 -23.46
C TYR A 141 6.96 13.11 -22.96
N SER A 142 7.23 14.16 -23.76
CA SER A 142 8.07 15.28 -23.31
C SER A 142 7.39 16.06 -22.20
N LEU A 143 6.05 16.19 -22.24
CA LEU A 143 5.28 16.80 -21.15
C LEU A 143 5.11 15.85 -19.97
N GLU A 144 4.96 14.54 -20.22
CA GLU A 144 4.96 13.53 -19.16
C GLU A 144 6.26 13.58 -18.35
N ALA A 145 7.41 13.76 -19.02
CA ALA A 145 8.69 13.94 -18.36
C ALA A 145 8.73 15.17 -17.44
N GLU A 146 8.11 16.30 -17.84
CA GLU A 146 8.00 17.49 -16.99
C GLU A 146 7.12 17.24 -15.76
N LEU A 147 6.04 16.47 -15.92
CA LEU A 147 5.17 16.08 -14.82
C LEU A 147 5.94 15.23 -13.79
N ASP A 148 6.55 14.14 -14.25
CA ASP A 148 7.32 13.22 -13.42
C ASP A 148 8.51 13.90 -12.73
N TYR A 149 9.18 14.80 -13.44
CA TYR A 149 10.29 15.57 -12.89
C TYR A 149 9.84 16.43 -11.69
N GLU A 150 8.74 17.18 -11.82
CA GLU A 150 8.26 18.00 -10.70
C GLU A 150 7.62 17.19 -9.58
N PHE A 151 6.99 16.05 -9.89
CA PHE A 151 6.54 15.12 -8.85
C PHE A 151 7.72 14.68 -7.98
N ARG A 152 8.80 14.19 -8.61
CA ARG A 152 10.00 13.71 -7.92
C ARG A 152 10.73 14.83 -7.18
N LYS A 153 10.85 16.01 -7.80
CA LYS A 153 11.45 17.19 -7.16
C LYS A 153 10.64 17.66 -5.95
N GLY A 154 9.31 17.48 -5.97
CA GLY A 154 8.42 17.68 -4.83
C GLY A 154 8.50 16.60 -3.75
N GLY A 155 9.30 15.56 -3.94
CA GLY A 155 9.45 14.45 -3.01
C GLY A 155 8.43 13.31 -3.20
N ALA A 156 7.58 13.37 -4.23
CA ALA A 156 6.70 12.25 -4.55
C ALA A 156 7.51 11.10 -5.15
N LYS A 157 7.31 9.87 -4.64
CA LYS A 157 8.06 8.70 -5.10
C LYS A 157 7.66 8.21 -6.50
N MET A 158 6.38 8.37 -6.83
CA MET A 158 5.75 7.92 -8.07
C MET A 158 4.47 8.72 -8.32
N PRO A 159 3.96 8.78 -9.56
CA PRO A 159 2.63 9.33 -9.83
C PRO A 159 1.54 8.43 -9.20
N ALA A 160 0.37 9.01 -8.91
CA ALA A 160 -0.75 8.26 -8.33
C ALA A 160 -1.40 7.27 -9.32
N TYR A 161 -1.29 7.55 -10.61
CA TYR A 161 -1.73 6.74 -11.75
C TYR A 161 -0.89 7.13 -12.97
N GLY A 162 -0.86 6.31 -14.02
CA GLY A 162 -0.10 6.62 -15.23
C GLY A 162 -0.61 7.91 -15.88
N SER A 163 0.31 8.85 -16.12
CA SER A 163 0.00 10.18 -16.64
C SER A 163 -0.69 10.11 -18.00
N ILE A 164 -1.68 10.96 -18.21
CA ILE A 164 -2.39 11.09 -19.48
C ILE A 164 -1.92 12.40 -20.12
N VAL A 165 -1.19 12.29 -21.23
CA VAL A 165 -0.81 13.45 -22.05
C VAL A 165 -1.35 13.24 -23.45
N ALA A 166 -2.48 13.88 -23.74
CA ALA A 166 -3.27 13.58 -24.91
C ALA A 166 -3.49 14.83 -25.77
N ALA A 167 -2.77 14.92 -26.89
CA ALA A 167 -2.81 16.03 -27.83
C ALA A 167 -3.83 15.81 -28.95
N GLY A 168 -4.52 16.89 -29.35
CA GLY A 168 -5.52 16.86 -30.43
C GLY A 168 -6.60 15.80 -30.19
N ARG A 169 -6.82 14.92 -31.18
CA ARG A 169 -7.84 13.86 -31.11
C ARG A 169 -7.61 12.85 -29.97
N ASN A 170 -6.38 12.72 -29.47
CA ASN A 170 -6.08 11.81 -28.38
C ASN A 170 -6.81 12.25 -27.10
N GLY A 171 -7.09 13.55 -26.94
CA GLY A 171 -7.89 14.07 -25.82
C GLY A 171 -9.32 13.54 -25.76
N CYS A 172 -9.81 12.88 -26.82
CA CYS A 172 -11.10 12.19 -26.83
C CYS A 172 -11.03 10.75 -26.28
N ILE A 173 -9.85 10.27 -25.88
CA ILE A 173 -9.64 8.93 -25.33
C ILE A 173 -9.41 9.07 -23.81
N LEU A 174 -10.36 8.59 -23.01
CA LEU A 174 -10.42 8.87 -21.55
C LEU A 174 -9.18 8.44 -20.77
N HIS A 175 -8.55 7.32 -21.13
CA HIS A 175 -7.37 6.76 -20.48
C HIS A 175 -6.21 6.60 -21.48
N TYR A 176 -5.98 7.59 -22.34
CA TYR A 176 -4.84 7.59 -23.27
C TYR A 176 -3.52 7.61 -22.49
N GLN A 177 -2.69 6.59 -22.67
CA GLN A 177 -1.41 6.43 -21.97
C GLN A 177 -0.25 6.11 -22.91
N GLN A 178 -0.49 6.10 -24.22
CA GLN A 178 0.57 5.89 -25.20
C GLN A 178 1.55 7.06 -25.17
N ASN A 179 1.05 8.29 -24.97
CA ASN A 179 1.84 9.51 -24.80
C ASN A 179 2.95 9.66 -25.86
N ASP A 180 2.71 9.21 -27.09
CA ASP A 180 3.74 9.05 -28.12
C ASP A 180 3.50 9.92 -29.36
N ALA A 181 2.40 10.66 -29.42
CA ALA A 181 2.10 11.50 -30.57
C ALA A 181 2.91 12.81 -30.52
N PRO A 182 3.31 13.34 -31.69
CA PRO A 182 3.91 14.66 -31.78
C PRO A 182 2.87 15.75 -31.47
N LEU A 183 3.29 16.75 -30.69
CA LEU A 183 2.54 17.98 -30.46
C LEU A 183 2.58 18.83 -31.74
N LYS A 184 1.39 19.14 -32.25
CA LYS A 184 1.20 19.97 -33.45
C LYS A 184 0.81 21.38 -33.03
N ASP A 185 1.05 22.33 -33.93
CA ASP A 185 0.46 23.67 -33.79
C ASP A 185 -1.06 23.60 -34.05
N GLY A 186 -1.83 24.42 -33.33
CA GLY A 186 -3.31 24.40 -33.29
C GLY A 186 -3.91 23.60 -32.14
#